data_AF-A0A8B9QW98-F1
#
_entry.id   AF-A0A8B9QW98-F1
#
_cell.length_a   1.000
_cell.length_b   1.000
_cell.length_c   1.000
_cell.angle_alpha   90.00
_cell.angle_beta   90.00
_cell.angle_gamma   90.00
#
_symmetry.space_group_name_H-M   'P 1'
#
loop_
_entity.id
_entity.type
_entity.pdbx_description
1 polymer ?
#
loop_
_entity_poly.entity_id
_entity_poly.type
_entity_poly.pdbx_seq_one_letter_code
_entity_poly.pdbx_strand_id
1 'polypeptide(L)'
;MGPRALLLLLAAALSSCRGPGIDEDTVTVFRGDPAGAFGQSVAQFGTPDDGGILVGAPLQNSGTIFQCRPRTGRCEEVDVAGSPKGVNASMGLTLAAGDNGALACAPTVPQTCGENVHLNGFCVHLDLNLQQLQRLPATQPECPKKSSDVALLIDGSGSIRHHDFQTMKTFIAEVMKRFQGTDTQFALTQFSDKIREHFNFETFRRSPDPTRLLRKVDQLRGWTHTASAIQKVL
;
A
#
# COMPACT_ATOMS: atom_id res chain seq x y z
N MET A 1 -3.06 78.83 -14.08
CA MET A 1 -3.77 77.72 -13.42
C MET A 1 -3.05 77.43 -12.12
N GLY A 2 -3.67 77.69 -10.97
CA GLY A 2 -2.99 77.69 -9.67
C GLY A 2 -2.77 76.29 -9.09
N PRO A 3 -1.75 76.10 -8.22
CA PRO A 3 -1.37 74.79 -7.65
C PRO A 3 -2.48 74.13 -6.82
N ARG A 4 -3.51 74.88 -6.42
CA ARG A 4 -4.71 74.35 -5.74
C ARG A 4 -5.62 73.51 -6.65
N ALA A 5 -5.66 73.78 -7.95
CA ALA A 5 -6.48 73.00 -8.88
C ALA A 5 -5.88 71.60 -9.14
N LEU A 6 -4.55 71.48 -9.09
CA LEU A 6 -3.85 70.21 -9.29
C LEU A 6 -4.04 69.25 -8.10
N LEU A 7 -4.07 69.76 -6.85
CA LEU A 7 -4.34 68.94 -5.67
C LEU A 7 -5.77 68.35 -5.63
N LEU A 8 -6.77 69.09 -6.14
CA LEU A 8 -8.16 68.60 -6.17
C LEU A 8 -8.37 67.49 -7.22
N LEU A 9 -7.62 67.52 -8.33
CA LEU A 9 -7.66 66.49 -9.36
C LEU A 9 -6.94 65.19 -8.94
N LEU A 10 -5.90 65.28 -8.11
CA LEU A 10 -5.22 64.11 -7.53
C LEU A 10 -6.07 63.43 -6.43
N ALA A 11 -6.84 64.18 -5.65
CA ALA A 11 -7.71 63.62 -4.61
C ALA A 11 -8.93 62.86 -5.18
N ALA A 12 -9.44 63.27 -6.36
CA ALA A 12 -10.58 62.60 -7.02
C ALA A 12 -10.19 61.32 -7.76
N ALA A 13 -8.91 61.09 -8.05
CA ALA A 13 -8.41 59.89 -8.73
C ALA A 13 -8.05 58.74 -7.77
N LEU A 14 -8.01 59.00 -6.46
CA LEU A 14 -7.62 58.01 -5.43
C LEU A 14 -8.82 57.31 -4.75
N SER A 15 -10.06 57.65 -5.10
CA SER A 15 -11.27 57.12 -4.46
C SER A 15 -11.93 55.94 -5.20
N SER A 16 -11.24 55.33 -6.17
CA SER A 16 -11.73 54.12 -6.87
C SER A 16 -10.79 52.91 -6.74
N CYS A 17 -9.97 52.86 -5.69
CA CYS A 17 -9.47 51.58 -5.22
C CYS A 17 -10.64 50.84 -4.57
N ARG A 18 -11.36 50.04 -5.36
CA ARG A 18 -12.19 48.95 -4.82
C ARG A 18 -11.30 48.18 -3.84
N GLY A 19 -11.79 47.97 -2.62
CA GLY A 19 -11.08 47.26 -1.55
C GLY A 19 -10.65 45.84 -1.97
N PRO A 20 -10.02 45.07 -1.05
CA PRO A 20 -9.56 43.73 -1.37
C PRO A 20 -10.70 42.89 -1.98
N GLY A 21 -10.41 42.17 -3.06
CA GLY A 21 -11.41 41.46 -3.88
C GLY A 21 -12.07 40.24 -3.23
N ILE A 22 -12.14 40.21 -1.90
CA ILE A 22 -12.80 39.19 -1.08
C ILE A 22 -13.84 39.92 -0.23
N ASP A 23 -15.09 39.50 -0.35
CA ASP A 23 -16.17 40.01 0.48
C ASP A 23 -16.08 39.38 1.88
N GLU A 24 -15.81 40.22 2.90
CA GLU A 24 -15.74 39.83 4.30
C GLU A 24 -17.08 40.05 5.04
N ASP A 25 -18.02 40.78 4.45
CA ASP A 25 -19.30 41.13 5.07
C ASP A 25 -20.32 40.00 4.91
N THR A 26 -20.27 39.27 3.79
CA THR A 26 -21.19 38.14 3.51
C THR A 26 -20.46 36.79 3.43
N VAL A 27 -20.22 36.18 4.60
CA VAL A 27 -19.51 34.90 4.70
C VAL A 27 -20.47 33.71 4.89
N THR A 28 -20.27 32.65 4.10
CA THR A 28 -20.93 31.35 4.32
C THR A 28 -20.00 30.44 5.13
N VAL A 29 -20.45 29.99 6.30
CA VAL A 29 -19.65 29.14 7.21
C VAL A 29 -20.25 27.75 7.31
N PHE A 30 -19.47 26.75 6.92
CA PHE A 30 -19.80 25.34 7.16
C PHE A 30 -19.15 24.88 8.46
N ARG A 31 -19.94 24.24 9.33
CA ARG A 31 -19.46 23.70 10.61
C ARG A 31 -19.58 22.18 10.58
N GLY A 32 -18.52 21.50 10.98
CA GLY A 32 -18.51 20.05 11.20
C GLY A 32 -17.84 19.71 12.53
N ASP A 33 -17.65 18.42 12.78
CA ASP A 33 -17.05 17.93 14.02
C ASP A 33 -15.55 18.28 14.10
N PRO A 34 -15.11 19.06 15.10
CA PRO A 34 -13.69 19.38 15.29
C PRO A 34 -12.84 18.14 15.60
N ALA A 35 -13.38 17.16 16.34
CA ALA A 35 -12.66 15.92 16.64
C ALA A 35 -12.42 15.07 15.38
N GLY A 36 -13.32 15.20 14.41
CA GLY A 36 -13.21 14.62 13.08
C GLY A 36 -12.19 15.29 12.16
N ALA A 37 -11.60 16.41 12.58
CA ALA A 37 -10.79 17.30 11.75
C ALA A 37 -11.52 17.76 10.48
N PHE A 38 -12.82 18.07 10.60
CA PHE A 38 -13.60 18.63 9.48
C PHE A 38 -12.97 19.94 9.00
N GLY A 39 -12.73 20.05 7.68
CA GLY A 39 -12.07 21.22 7.09
C GLY A 39 -10.56 21.06 6.93
N GLN A 40 -9.98 19.91 7.29
CA GLN A 40 -8.54 19.64 7.16
C GLN A 40 -8.07 19.74 5.70
N SER A 41 -8.92 19.35 4.75
CA SER A 41 -8.69 19.54 3.32
C SER A 41 -9.97 20.05 2.66
N VAL A 42 -9.83 20.91 1.66
CA VAL A 42 -10.95 21.48 0.90
C VAL A 42 -10.64 21.53 -0.59
N ALA A 43 -11.63 21.25 -1.43
CA ALA A 43 -11.50 21.36 -2.88
C ALA A 43 -12.82 21.84 -3.50
N GLN A 44 -12.77 22.83 -4.38
CA GLN A 44 -13.93 23.29 -5.14
C GLN A 44 -14.07 22.45 -6.41
N PHE A 45 -15.27 21.97 -6.71
CA PHE A 45 -15.53 21.13 -7.88
C PHE A 45 -16.85 21.49 -8.54
N GLY A 46 -16.98 21.14 -9.82
CA GLY A 46 -18.18 21.40 -10.62
C GLY A 46 -18.29 22.85 -11.10
N THR A 47 -19.50 23.24 -11.50
CA THR A 47 -19.81 24.56 -12.09
C THR A 47 -20.44 25.50 -11.05
N PRO A 48 -20.63 26.79 -11.33
CA PRO A 48 -21.31 27.71 -10.41
C PRO A 48 -22.75 27.31 -10.04
N ASP A 49 -23.40 26.47 -10.85
CA ASP A 49 -24.80 26.06 -10.67
C ASP A 49 -24.95 24.69 -9.99
N ASP A 50 -24.09 23.73 -10.33
CA ASP A 50 -24.16 22.34 -9.84
C ASP A 50 -22.94 21.92 -8.99
N GLY A 51 -21.98 22.83 -8.83
CA GLY A 51 -20.75 22.60 -8.08
C GLY A 51 -20.92 22.71 -6.57
N GLY A 52 -19.84 22.41 -5.86
CA GLY A 52 -19.79 22.46 -4.42
C GLY A 52 -18.37 22.51 -3.88
N ILE A 53 -18.26 22.47 -2.57
CA ILE A 53 -16.99 22.39 -1.86
C ILE A 53 -16.91 21.00 -1.25
N LEU A 54 -15.95 20.20 -1.68
CA LEU A 54 -15.58 18.99 -0.98
C LEU A 54 -14.77 19.35 0.25
N VAL A 55 -15.11 18.74 1.38
CA VAL A 55 -14.46 18.96 2.67
C VAL A 55 -14.07 17.62 3.27
N GLY A 56 -12.80 17.46 3.60
CA GLY A 56 -12.27 16.28 4.27
C GLY A 56 -12.39 16.36 5.79
N ALA A 57 -12.72 15.24 6.41
CA ALA A 57 -12.71 15.02 7.86
C ALA A 57 -11.96 13.70 8.17
N PRO A 58 -10.62 13.68 8.06
CA PRO A 58 -9.83 12.45 8.07
C PRO A 58 -9.85 11.66 9.39
N LEU A 59 -10.23 12.30 10.51
CA LEU A 59 -10.31 11.64 11.81
C LEU A 59 -11.74 11.18 12.13
N GLN A 60 -12.75 11.67 11.40
CA GLN A 60 -14.14 11.26 11.58
C GLN A 60 -14.35 9.88 10.98
N ASN A 61 -14.75 8.89 11.78
CA ASN A 61 -15.02 7.53 11.30
C ASN A 61 -13.88 6.91 10.48
N SER A 62 -12.61 7.20 10.83
CA SER A 62 -11.41 6.78 10.07
C SER A 62 -11.26 7.41 8.67
N GLY A 63 -12.01 8.49 8.43
CA GLY A 63 -11.95 9.36 7.26
C GLY A 63 -13.28 9.45 6.53
N THR A 64 -13.85 10.66 6.52
CA THR A 64 -15.09 10.99 5.80
C THR A 64 -14.86 12.19 4.90
N ILE A 65 -15.59 12.24 3.78
CA ILE A 65 -15.61 13.38 2.86
C ILE A 65 -17.04 13.90 2.80
N PHE A 66 -17.19 15.22 2.79
CA PHE A 66 -18.48 15.90 2.72
C PHE A 66 -18.58 16.76 1.45
N GLN A 67 -19.76 16.84 0.86
CA GLN A 67 -20.12 17.83 -0.14
C GLN A 67 -20.89 18.97 0.53
N CYS A 68 -20.30 20.16 0.57
CA CYS A 68 -20.92 21.38 1.09
C CYS A 68 -21.42 22.25 -0.06
N ARG A 69 -22.70 22.63 -0.02
CA ARG A 69 -23.36 23.46 -1.05
C ARG A 69 -23.53 24.90 -0.54
N PRO A 70 -22.84 25.91 -1.10
CA PRO A 70 -22.94 27.31 -0.67
C PRO A 70 -24.36 27.87 -0.69
N ARG A 71 -25.16 27.52 -1.71
CA ARG A 71 -26.55 28.00 -1.84
C ARG A 71 -27.46 27.55 -0.71
N THR A 72 -27.26 26.34 -0.18
CA THR A 72 -28.11 25.78 0.88
C THR A 72 -27.49 25.86 2.27
N GLY A 73 -26.18 26.12 2.36
CA GLY A 73 -25.42 26.09 3.61
C GLY A 73 -25.30 24.70 4.25
N ARG A 74 -25.60 23.62 3.50
CA ARG A 74 -25.59 22.23 4.01
C ARG A 74 -24.37 21.45 3.52
N CYS A 75 -23.89 20.55 4.37
CA CYS A 75 -22.88 19.55 4.04
C CYS A 75 -23.47 18.15 4.19
N GLU A 76 -23.28 17.32 3.17
CA GLU A 76 -23.77 15.93 3.14
C GLU A 76 -22.57 14.99 2.97
N GLU A 77 -22.57 13.85 3.65
CA GLU A 77 -21.51 12.85 3.49
C GLU A 77 -21.50 12.28 2.07
N VAL A 78 -20.32 12.10 1.51
CA VAL A 78 -20.09 11.46 0.22
C VAL A 78 -19.75 10.00 0.46
N ASP A 79 -20.59 9.08 -0.01
CA ASP A 79 -20.34 7.66 0.11
C ASP A 79 -19.25 7.23 -0.89
N VAL A 80 -18.11 6.77 -0.36
CA VAL A 80 -17.00 6.29 -1.18
C VAL A 80 -16.83 4.79 -0.98
N ALA A 81 -17.26 4.04 -1.99
CA ALA A 81 -17.29 2.59 -1.96
C ALA A 81 -15.87 1.98 -1.80
N GLY A 82 -15.72 1.11 -0.81
CA GLY A 82 -14.48 0.36 -0.60
C GLY A 82 -13.45 1.03 0.32
N SER A 83 -13.86 2.03 1.13
CA SER A 83 -13.13 2.37 2.35
C SER A 83 -13.15 1.15 3.28
N PRO A 84 -12.00 0.58 3.68
CA PRO A 84 -11.98 -0.58 4.56
C PRO A 84 -12.57 -0.18 5.92
N LYS A 85 -13.76 -0.69 6.26
CA LYS A 85 -14.39 -0.42 7.55
C LYS A 85 -13.49 -0.95 8.67
N GLY A 86 -13.19 -0.10 9.65
CA GLY A 86 -12.35 -0.45 10.81
C GLY A 86 -10.84 -0.30 10.58
N VAL A 87 -10.41 0.33 9.47
CA VAL A 87 -9.02 0.65 9.20
C VAL A 87 -8.85 2.17 9.20
N ASN A 88 -7.90 2.70 9.98
CA ASN A 88 -7.60 4.13 10.01
C ASN A 88 -6.89 4.55 8.71
N ALA A 89 -7.67 4.81 7.67
CA ALA A 89 -7.20 5.14 6.34
C ALA A 89 -6.99 6.66 6.15
N SER A 90 -7.57 7.46 7.05
CA SER A 90 -7.61 8.94 6.98
C SER A 90 -8.10 9.44 5.62
N MET A 91 -9.18 8.83 5.12
CA MET A 91 -9.83 9.25 3.88
C MET A 91 -10.25 10.73 3.96
N GLY A 92 -9.98 11.48 2.89
CA GLY A 92 -10.21 12.92 2.86
C GLY A 92 -9.07 13.73 3.50
N LEU A 93 -7.92 13.13 3.84
CA LEU A 93 -6.74 13.90 4.24
C LEU A 93 -6.17 14.74 3.07
N THR A 94 -6.37 14.27 1.83
CA THR A 94 -5.99 15.02 0.62
C THR A 94 -7.12 14.96 -0.40
N LEU A 95 -7.47 16.13 -0.91
CA LEU A 95 -8.48 16.33 -1.94
C LEU A 95 -7.89 17.14 -3.09
N ALA A 96 -8.24 16.77 -4.31
CA ALA A 96 -8.01 17.58 -5.50
C ALA A 96 -9.27 17.55 -6.35
N ALA A 97 -9.57 18.63 -7.06
CA ALA A 97 -10.72 18.72 -7.94
C ALA A 97 -10.35 19.47 -9.21
N GLY A 98 -11.04 19.15 -10.31
CA GLY A 98 -10.88 19.79 -11.61
C GLY A 98 -12.10 19.54 -12.49
N ASP A 99 -11.96 19.82 -13.78
CA ASP A 99 -13.08 19.81 -14.73
C ASP A 99 -13.74 18.42 -14.88
N ASN A 100 -12.97 17.35 -14.65
CA ASN A 100 -13.42 15.97 -14.84
C ASN A 100 -13.87 15.28 -13.52
N GLY A 101 -14.01 16.04 -12.43
CA GLY A 101 -14.43 15.52 -11.13
C GLY A 101 -13.42 15.78 -10.03
N ALA A 102 -13.30 14.84 -9.10
CA ALA A 102 -12.46 14.99 -7.92
C ALA A 102 -11.65 13.74 -7.60
N LEU A 103 -10.52 13.92 -6.93
CA LEU A 103 -9.71 12.85 -6.39
C LEU A 103 -9.66 13.01 -4.88
N ALA A 104 -10.04 11.96 -4.16
CA ALA A 104 -9.95 11.91 -2.72
C ALA A 104 -9.05 10.78 -2.26
N CYS A 105 -8.09 11.08 -1.39
CA CYS A 105 -7.05 10.15 -0.99
C CYS A 105 -7.07 9.85 0.51
N ALA A 106 -6.69 8.61 0.81
CA ALA A 106 -6.55 8.01 2.12
C ALA A 106 -5.10 7.48 2.24
N PRO A 107 -4.14 8.29 2.73
CA PRO A 107 -2.71 8.00 2.61
C PRO A 107 -2.13 7.13 3.74
N THR A 108 -2.92 6.81 4.77
CA THR A 108 -2.42 6.20 6.01
C THR A 108 -2.93 4.78 6.22
N VAL A 109 -3.30 4.05 5.17
CA VAL A 109 -3.79 2.67 5.29
C VAL A 109 -2.69 1.76 5.84
N PRO A 110 -2.81 1.26 7.08
CA PRO A 110 -1.84 0.32 7.62
C PRO A 110 -1.97 -1.05 6.95
N GLN A 111 -0.83 -1.61 6.55
CA GLN A 111 -0.69 -2.98 6.07
C GLN A 111 0.39 -3.68 6.91
N THR A 112 0.00 -4.68 7.70
CA THR A 112 0.93 -5.49 8.48
C THR A 112 1.57 -6.56 7.58
N CYS A 113 2.90 -6.56 7.50
CA CYS A 113 3.71 -7.50 6.74
C CYS A 113 4.73 -8.17 7.67
N GLY A 114 4.36 -9.31 8.26
CA GLY A 114 5.15 -9.94 9.33
C GLY A 114 5.14 -9.08 10.59
N GLU A 115 6.33 -8.68 11.05
CA GLU A 115 6.50 -7.78 12.20
C GLU A 115 6.49 -6.29 11.83
N ASN A 116 6.52 -5.96 10.53
CA ASN A 116 6.55 -4.59 10.05
C ASN A 116 5.14 -4.08 9.72
N VAL A 117 4.92 -2.78 9.90
CA VAL A 117 3.71 -2.09 9.44
C VAL A 117 4.11 -1.12 8.33
N HIS A 118 3.56 -1.33 7.14
CA HIS A 118 3.68 -0.42 6.01
C HIS A 118 2.48 0.51 5.99
N LEU A 119 2.70 1.80 5.74
CA LEU A 119 1.64 2.76 5.48
C LEU A 119 1.52 2.95 3.98
N ASN A 120 0.39 2.51 3.43
CA ASN A 120 0.07 2.69 2.02
C ASN A 120 -1.02 3.73 1.86
N GLY A 121 -1.09 4.30 0.66
CA GLY A 121 -2.17 5.17 0.27
C GLY A 121 -3.05 4.55 -0.81
N PHE A 122 -4.32 4.95 -0.84
CA PHE A 122 -5.11 4.86 -2.05
C PHE A 122 -5.90 6.15 -2.27
N CYS A 123 -6.30 6.38 -3.51
CA CYS A 123 -7.19 7.45 -3.89
C CYS A 123 -8.40 6.88 -4.63
N VAL A 124 -9.48 7.64 -4.60
CA VAL A 124 -10.70 7.38 -5.37
C VAL A 124 -10.97 8.58 -6.26
N HIS A 125 -11.10 8.29 -7.55
CA HIS A 125 -11.54 9.25 -8.55
C HIS A 125 -13.06 9.24 -8.59
N LEU A 126 -13.64 10.41 -8.35
CA LEU A 126 -15.07 10.69 -8.32
C LEU A 126 -15.42 11.51 -9.55
N ASP A 127 -16.54 11.19 -10.20
CA ASP A 127 -17.08 12.02 -11.27
C ASP A 127 -17.73 13.31 -10.73
N LEU A 128 -18.30 14.12 -11.62
CA LEU A 128 -19.01 15.36 -11.25
C LEU A 128 -20.26 15.13 -10.38
N ASN A 129 -20.83 13.92 -10.40
CA ASN A 129 -21.95 13.50 -9.54
C ASN A 129 -21.47 12.80 -8.26
N LEU A 130 -20.16 12.88 -7.97
CA LEU A 130 -19.50 12.22 -6.85
C LEU A 130 -19.65 10.69 -6.84
N GLN A 131 -19.86 10.09 -8.01
CA GLN A 131 -19.84 8.63 -8.17
C GLN A 131 -18.41 8.16 -8.39
N GLN A 132 -18.07 7.06 -7.74
CA GLN A 132 -16.75 6.46 -7.84
C GLN A 132 -16.52 5.85 -9.23
N LEU A 133 -15.53 6.39 -9.95
CA LEU A 133 -15.09 5.89 -11.25
C LEU A 133 -13.97 4.86 -11.13
N GLN A 134 -12.96 5.15 -10.32
CA GLN A 134 -11.76 4.33 -10.22
C GLN A 134 -11.07 4.46 -8.87
N ARG A 135 -10.42 3.38 -8.43
CA ARG A 135 -9.46 3.38 -7.32
C ARG A 135 -8.02 3.39 -7.83
N LEU A 136 -7.16 4.15 -7.17
CA LEU A 136 -5.75 4.31 -7.49
C LEU A 136 -4.87 4.00 -6.26
N PRO A 137 -3.86 3.13 -6.35
CA PRO A 137 -3.66 2.16 -7.44
C PRO A 137 -4.85 1.19 -7.55
N ALA A 138 -5.04 0.59 -8.73
CA ALA A 138 -6.13 -0.37 -8.96
C ALA A 138 -5.99 -1.65 -8.11
N THR A 139 -4.75 -2.03 -7.82
CA THR A 139 -4.38 -3.17 -6.96
C THR A 139 -3.66 -2.67 -5.72
N GLN A 140 -3.95 -3.28 -4.58
CA GLN A 140 -3.20 -2.97 -3.36
C GLN A 140 -1.78 -3.54 -3.45
N PRO A 141 -0.77 -2.83 -2.93
CA PRO A 141 0.58 -3.37 -2.87
C PRO A 141 0.62 -4.65 -2.03
N GLU A 142 1.26 -5.69 -2.55
CA GLU A 142 1.52 -6.91 -1.78
C GLU A 142 2.66 -6.67 -0.79
N CYS A 143 2.63 -7.38 0.34
CA CYS A 143 3.77 -7.39 1.25
C CYS A 143 5.04 -7.85 0.50
N PRO A 144 6.20 -7.19 0.71
CA PRO A 144 7.45 -7.65 0.14
C PRO A 144 7.69 -9.11 0.51
N LYS A 145 7.69 -10.00 -0.48
CA LYS A 145 8.04 -11.42 -0.27
C LYS A 145 9.55 -11.46 -0.06
N LYS A 146 9.99 -11.81 1.14
CA LYS A 146 11.41 -11.97 1.43
C LYS A 146 11.92 -13.17 0.62
N SER A 147 12.71 -12.92 -0.41
CA SER A 147 13.38 -13.98 -1.16
C SER A 147 14.33 -14.72 -0.21
N SER A 148 14.33 -16.04 -0.24
CA SER A 148 15.18 -16.85 0.64
C SER A 148 15.67 -18.09 -0.07
N ASP A 149 16.98 -18.23 -0.15
CA ASP A 149 17.62 -19.41 -0.70
C ASP A 149 18.01 -20.34 0.45
N VAL A 150 17.42 -21.54 0.47
CA VAL A 150 17.64 -22.55 1.51
C VAL A 150 18.37 -23.75 0.91
N ALA A 151 19.64 -23.89 1.24
CA ALA A 151 20.43 -25.08 0.90
C ALA A 151 20.34 -26.11 2.03
N LEU A 152 19.79 -27.28 1.73
CA LEU A 152 19.69 -28.41 2.66
C LEU A 152 20.86 -29.36 2.44
N LEU A 153 21.63 -29.60 3.51
CA LEU A 153 22.73 -30.55 3.53
C LEU A 153 22.36 -31.74 4.43
N ILE A 154 22.20 -32.93 3.85
CA ILE A 154 21.69 -34.12 4.56
C ILE A 154 22.73 -35.24 4.67
N ASP A 155 22.74 -35.91 5.83
CA ASP A 155 23.60 -37.05 6.09
C ASP A 155 23.06 -38.31 5.39
N GLY A 156 23.84 -38.83 4.45
CA GLY A 156 23.57 -40.04 3.69
C GLY A 156 24.43 -41.23 4.09
N SER A 157 25.19 -41.14 5.18
CA SER A 157 26.18 -42.12 5.59
C SER A 157 25.59 -43.46 6.02
N GLY A 158 26.46 -44.46 6.19
CA GLY A 158 26.07 -45.84 6.53
C GLY A 158 25.49 -45.99 7.93
N SER A 159 25.77 -45.07 8.85
CA SER A 159 25.22 -45.06 10.21
C SER A 159 23.72 -44.75 10.25
N ILE A 160 23.21 -44.04 9.25
CA ILE A 160 21.79 -43.73 9.11
C ILE A 160 21.04 -44.97 8.61
N ARG A 161 20.02 -45.40 9.37
CA ARG A 161 19.18 -46.54 8.96
C ARG A 161 18.26 -46.14 7.82
N HIS A 162 17.83 -47.12 7.04
CA HIS A 162 16.96 -46.85 5.88
C HIS A 162 15.68 -46.10 6.27
N HIS A 163 15.02 -46.49 7.37
CA HIS A 163 13.80 -45.81 7.83
C HIS A 163 14.08 -44.37 8.26
N ASP A 164 15.19 -44.11 8.95
CA ASP A 164 15.59 -42.75 9.36
C ASP A 164 15.87 -41.87 8.14
N PHE A 165 16.49 -42.42 7.09
CA PHE A 165 16.69 -41.70 5.83
C PHE A 165 15.36 -41.34 5.15
N GLN A 166 14.37 -42.25 5.15
CA GLN A 166 13.03 -41.93 4.64
C GLN A 166 12.32 -40.88 5.51
N THR A 167 12.50 -40.91 6.83
CA THR A 167 12.00 -39.87 7.74
C THR A 167 12.61 -38.51 7.42
N MET A 168 13.93 -38.44 7.18
CA MET A 168 14.59 -37.20 6.75
C MET A 168 14.05 -36.68 5.42
N LYS A 169 13.84 -37.54 4.42
CA LYS A 169 13.20 -37.15 3.16
C LYS A 169 11.80 -36.58 3.36
N THR A 170 11.02 -37.20 4.24
CA THR A 170 9.66 -36.75 4.58
C THR A 170 9.70 -35.38 5.26
N PHE A 171 10.62 -35.19 6.21
CA PHE A 171 10.83 -33.90 6.86
C PHE A 171 11.15 -32.79 5.85
N ILE A 172 12.07 -33.05 4.91
CA ILE A 172 12.43 -32.09 3.85
C ILE A 172 11.20 -31.76 2.99
N ALA A 173 10.41 -32.76 2.60
CA ALA A 173 9.21 -32.55 1.80
C ALA A 173 8.20 -31.64 2.54
N GLU A 174 7.98 -31.87 3.84
CA GLU A 174 7.08 -31.07 4.65
C GLU A 174 7.61 -29.65 4.86
N VAL A 175 8.92 -29.46 5.03
CA VAL A 175 9.53 -28.13 5.06
C VAL A 175 9.26 -27.41 3.73
N MET A 176 9.60 -28.02 2.59
CA MET A 176 9.39 -27.40 1.27
C MET A 176 7.92 -27.04 1.03
N LYS A 177 6.97 -27.87 1.47
CA LYS A 177 5.52 -27.61 1.36
C LYS A 177 5.09 -26.37 2.17
N ARG A 178 5.66 -26.14 3.36
CA ARG A 178 5.33 -24.96 4.18
C ARG A 178 5.72 -23.64 3.53
N PHE A 179 6.67 -23.67 2.61
CA PHE A 179 7.12 -22.50 1.84
C PHE A 179 6.53 -22.46 0.42
N GLN A 180 5.48 -23.25 0.13
CA GLN A 180 4.77 -23.11 -1.14
C GLN A 180 4.07 -21.75 -1.21
N GLY A 181 4.25 -21.04 -2.33
CA GLY A 181 3.67 -19.71 -2.55
C GLY A 181 4.50 -18.54 -1.99
N THR A 182 5.63 -18.82 -1.31
CA THR A 182 6.63 -17.80 -0.96
C THR A 182 7.69 -17.70 -2.05
N ASP A 183 8.55 -16.68 -1.98
CA ASP A 183 9.73 -16.55 -2.85
C ASP A 183 10.94 -17.32 -2.30
N THR A 184 10.69 -18.51 -1.75
CA THR A 184 11.72 -19.38 -1.15
C THR A 184 12.15 -20.45 -2.13
N GLN A 185 13.45 -20.61 -2.31
CA GLN A 185 14.05 -21.59 -3.21
C GLN A 185 14.84 -22.63 -2.41
N PHE A 186 14.85 -23.87 -2.89
CA PHE A 186 15.54 -24.97 -2.22
C PHE A 186 16.61 -25.59 -3.12
N ALA A 187 17.73 -25.96 -2.50
CA ALA A 187 18.73 -26.87 -3.04
C ALA A 187 18.94 -28.02 -2.06
N LEU A 188 19.27 -29.21 -2.57
CA LEU A 188 19.51 -30.39 -1.74
C LEU A 188 20.81 -31.07 -2.12
N THR A 189 21.71 -31.16 -1.16
CA THR A 189 22.97 -31.90 -1.25
C THR A 189 23.01 -32.96 -0.17
N GLN A 190 23.41 -34.17 -0.53
CA GLN A 190 23.65 -35.27 0.39
C GLN A 190 25.16 -35.47 0.57
N PHE A 191 25.59 -35.74 1.79
CA PHE A 191 26.98 -36.06 2.10
C PHE A 191 27.16 -37.41 2.78
N SER A 192 28.34 -37.97 2.61
CA SER A 192 28.80 -39.24 3.17
C SER A 192 30.35 -39.25 3.09
N ASP A 193 30.97 -40.32 2.59
CA ASP A 193 32.32 -40.28 2.01
C ASP A 193 32.33 -39.51 0.68
N LYS A 194 31.17 -39.45 0.00
CA LYS A 194 30.92 -38.69 -1.23
C LYS A 194 29.91 -37.57 -0.99
N ILE A 195 29.99 -36.53 -1.82
CA ILE A 195 29.04 -35.41 -1.83
C ILE A 195 28.29 -35.44 -3.16
N ARG A 196 26.96 -35.46 -3.10
CA ARG A 196 26.08 -35.49 -4.27
C ARG A 196 25.01 -34.42 -4.16
N GLU A 197 25.03 -33.48 -5.10
CA GLU A 197 23.91 -32.58 -5.33
C GLU A 197 22.77 -33.37 -6.01
N HIS A 198 21.56 -33.28 -5.46
CA HIS A 198 20.37 -33.92 -6.03
C HIS A 198 19.58 -32.94 -6.88
N PHE A 199 19.49 -31.69 -6.44
CA PHE A 199 18.94 -30.58 -7.22
C PHE A 199 19.46 -29.26 -6.67
N ASN A 200 19.68 -28.30 -7.56
CA ASN A 200 20.04 -26.92 -7.25
C ASN A 200 18.82 -25.97 -7.35
N PHE A 201 19.01 -24.69 -7.04
CA PHE A 201 17.96 -23.68 -7.08
C PHE A 201 17.33 -23.51 -8.47
N GLU A 202 18.12 -23.65 -9.55
CA GLU A 202 17.60 -23.59 -10.93
C GLU A 202 16.66 -24.77 -11.23
N THR A 203 17.04 -25.97 -10.80
CA THR A 203 16.24 -27.18 -10.94
C THR A 203 14.94 -27.07 -10.15
N PHE A 204 15.00 -26.53 -8.93
CA PHE A 204 13.82 -26.27 -8.11
C PHE A 204 12.90 -25.24 -8.77
N ARG A 205 13.43 -24.13 -9.29
CA ARG A 205 12.66 -23.07 -9.95
C ARG A 205 11.91 -23.57 -11.18
N ARG A 206 12.50 -24.50 -11.95
CA ARG A 206 11.85 -25.14 -13.10
C ARG A 206 10.72 -26.09 -12.70
N SER A 207 10.77 -26.66 -11.49
CA SER A 207 9.76 -27.59 -11.01
C SER A 207 9.77 -27.73 -9.48
N PRO A 208 9.02 -26.88 -8.78
CA PRO A 208 8.98 -26.85 -7.32
C PRO A 208 8.03 -27.91 -6.73
N ASP A 209 8.19 -29.17 -7.16
CA ASP A 209 7.43 -30.32 -6.65
C ASP A 209 8.33 -31.17 -5.72
N PRO A 210 8.16 -31.07 -4.39
CA PRO A 210 8.97 -31.82 -3.44
C PRO A 210 8.88 -33.34 -3.63
N THR A 211 7.69 -33.86 -3.93
CA THR A 211 7.47 -35.30 -4.12
C THR A 211 8.27 -35.78 -5.33
N ARG A 212 8.26 -35.02 -6.42
CA ARG A 212 9.00 -35.37 -7.64
C ARG A 212 10.52 -35.28 -7.45
N LEU A 213 10.99 -34.21 -6.81
CA LEU A 213 12.41 -33.95 -6.58
C LEU A 213 13.03 -34.99 -5.64
N LEU A 214 12.33 -35.36 -4.57
CA LEU A 214 12.83 -36.30 -3.56
C LEU A 214 12.68 -37.77 -3.96
N ARG A 215 11.85 -38.09 -4.96
CA ARG A 215 11.60 -39.48 -5.38
C ARG A 215 12.87 -40.23 -5.78
N LYS A 216 13.81 -39.56 -6.47
CA LYS A 216 15.06 -40.15 -6.97
C LYS A 216 16.25 -40.02 -5.98
N VAL A 217 15.99 -39.54 -4.77
CA VAL A 217 17.03 -39.36 -3.75
C VAL A 217 17.24 -40.68 -3.02
N ASP A 218 18.36 -41.33 -3.34
CA ASP A 218 18.82 -42.56 -2.71
C ASP A 218 19.97 -42.31 -1.74
N GLN A 219 20.03 -43.10 -0.68
CA GLN A 219 21.05 -43.01 0.36
C GLN A 219 22.43 -43.44 -0.17
N LEU A 220 23.48 -42.64 0.04
CA LEU A 220 24.83 -42.94 -0.47
C LEU A 220 25.54 -44.07 0.28
N ARG A 221 25.26 -44.24 1.58
CA ARG A 221 26.03 -45.07 2.53
C ARG A 221 27.46 -44.55 2.68
N GLY A 222 28.35 -45.32 3.31
CA GLY A 222 29.75 -44.91 3.52
C GLY A 222 29.99 -44.15 4.82
N TRP A 223 31.07 -43.38 4.87
CA TRP A 223 31.51 -42.62 6.05
C TRP A 223 30.78 -41.27 6.18
N THR A 224 31.12 -40.49 7.21
CA THR A 224 30.44 -39.22 7.53
C THR A 224 31.44 -38.06 7.50
N HIS A 225 31.62 -37.41 6.34
CA HIS A 225 32.58 -36.30 6.19
C HIS A 225 31.89 -34.92 6.29
N THR A 226 31.29 -34.60 7.43
CA THR A 226 30.47 -33.39 7.63
C THR A 226 31.24 -32.09 7.37
N ALA A 227 32.47 -31.97 7.89
CA ALA A 227 33.26 -30.75 7.73
C ALA A 227 33.57 -30.44 6.26
N SER A 228 33.97 -31.45 5.48
CA SER A 228 34.21 -31.34 4.05
C SER A 228 32.93 -31.02 3.27
N ALA A 229 31.79 -31.53 3.72
CA ALA A 229 30.50 -31.26 3.12
C ALA A 229 30.08 -29.79 3.30
N ILE A 230 30.26 -29.23 4.51
CA ILE A 230 29.96 -27.83 4.80
C ILE A 230 30.85 -26.90 3.95
N GLN A 231 32.16 -27.17 3.88
CA GLN A 231 33.09 -26.37 3.06
C GLN A 231 32.80 -26.38 1.56
N LYS A 232 32.06 -27.38 1.06
CA LYS A 232 31.72 -27.50 -0.36
C LYS A 232 30.41 -26.82 -0.72
N VAL A 233 29.53 -26.59 0.26
CA VAL A 233 28.18 -26.05 0.07
C VAL A 233 28.10 -24.56 0.44
N LEU A 234 28.98 -24.09 1.34
CA LEU A 234 29.23 -22.67 1.61
C LEU A 234 30.25 -22.09 0.62
#